data_AF-A0A1T4V375-F1
#
_entry.id   AF-A0A1T4V375-F1
#
_cell.length_a   1.000
_cell.length_b   1.000
_cell.length_c   1.000
_cell.angle_alpha   90.00
_cell.angle_beta   90.00
_cell.angle_gamma   90.00
#
_symmetry.space_group_name_H-M   'P 1'
#
loop_
_entity.id
_entity.type
_entity.pdbx_description
1 polymer ?
#
loop_
_entity_poly.entity_id
_entity_poly.type
_entity_poly.pdbx_seq_one_letter_code
_entity_poly.pdbx_strand_id
1 'polypeptide(L)'
;MDNLTELTFATVPLLWKQRVSIFKDSVFDMQNIKKIDAAGAAFLVQWAKSREDKKIKLLNVSKTAVNLITTYRLNEIFEIEN
;
A
#
# COMPACT_ATOMS: atom_id res chain seq x y z
N MET A 1 -13.08 -0.52 -6.97
CA MET A 1 -12.65 0.02 -5.65
C MET A 1 -12.51 1.55 -5.78
N ASP A 2 -13.55 2.22 -6.26
CA ASP A 2 -13.33 3.31 -7.25
C ASP A 2 -13.10 4.71 -6.67
N ASN A 3 -12.85 4.84 -5.36
CA ASN A 3 -12.65 6.16 -4.72
C ASN A 3 -11.51 6.18 -3.69
N LEU A 4 -10.63 5.18 -3.68
CA LEU A 4 -9.48 5.20 -2.78
C LEU A 4 -8.47 6.25 -3.25
N THR A 5 -8.37 7.35 -2.50
CA THR A 5 -7.47 8.46 -2.82
C THR A 5 -6.45 8.75 -1.72
N GLU A 6 -6.62 8.19 -0.53
CA GLU A 6 -5.73 8.44 0.61
C GLU A 6 -5.49 7.15 1.40
N LEU A 7 -4.22 6.89 1.74
CA LEU A 7 -3.76 5.84 2.65
C LEU A 7 -3.17 6.48 3.91
N THR A 8 -4.03 6.96 4.79
CA THR A 8 -3.63 7.73 5.97
C THR A 8 -4.21 7.14 7.24
N PHE A 9 -3.76 7.64 8.40
CA PHE A 9 -4.32 7.29 9.70
C PHE A 9 -5.85 7.39 9.74
N ALA A 10 -6.44 8.36 9.01
CA ALA A 10 -7.88 8.57 8.95
C ALA A 10 -8.61 7.51 8.10
N THR A 11 -8.02 7.05 6.99
CA THR A 11 -8.71 6.16 6.03
C THR A 11 -8.42 4.69 6.26
N VAL A 12 -7.23 4.34 6.76
CA VAL A 12 -6.79 2.96 6.97
C VAL A 12 -7.74 2.14 7.86
N PRO A 13 -8.34 2.64 8.95
CA PRO A 13 -9.28 1.86 9.75
C PRO A 13 -10.51 1.38 8.96
N LEU A 14 -11.01 2.17 8.01
CA LEU A 14 -12.11 1.77 7.13
C LEU A 14 -11.64 0.72 6.11
N LEU A 15 -10.46 0.92 5.51
CA LEU A 15 -9.87 -0.03 4.56
C LEU A 15 -9.54 -1.37 5.23
N TRP A 16 -9.13 -1.35 6.49
CA TRP A 16 -8.85 -2.56 7.26
C TRP A 16 -10.09 -3.45 7.42
N LYS A 17 -11.28 -2.86 7.55
CA LYS A 17 -12.54 -3.63 7.55
C LYS A 17 -12.78 -4.34 6.21
N GLN A 18 -12.26 -3.80 5.12
CA GLN A 18 -12.39 -4.33 3.76
C GLN A 18 -11.18 -5.16 3.31
N ARG A 19 -10.17 -5.35 4.17
CA ARG A 19 -8.89 -5.98 3.82
C ARG A 19 -9.01 -7.37 3.19
N VAL A 20 -10.02 -8.16 3.57
CA VAL A 20 -10.22 -9.50 3.00
C VAL A 20 -10.51 -9.42 1.50
N SER A 21 -11.15 -8.35 1.03
CA SER A 21 -11.35 -8.12 -0.39
C SER A 21 -10.11 -7.49 -1.03
N ILE A 22 -9.50 -6.50 -0.37
CA ILE A 22 -8.35 -5.76 -0.89
C ILE A 22 -7.14 -6.69 -1.07
N PHE A 23 -6.87 -7.55 -0.09
CA PHE A 23 -5.63 -8.33 -0.03
C PHE A 23 -5.59 -9.53 -0.97
N LYS A 24 -6.70 -9.79 -1.70
CA LYS A 24 -6.74 -10.84 -2.72
C LYS A 24 -5.79 -10.56 -3.88
N ASP A 25 -5.62 -9.28 -4.22
CA ASP A 25 -4.79 -8.87 -5.33
C ASP A 25 -3.31 -8.82 -4.90
N SER A 26 -2.41 -9.13 -5.83
CA SER A 26 -0.96 -8.99 -5.65
C SER A 26 -0.43 -7.65 -6.16
N VAL A 27 -1.25 -6.93 -6.92
CA VAL A 27 -0.90 -5.69 -7.61
C VAL A 27 -1.81 -4.59 -7.11
N PHE A 28 -1.23 -3.46 -6.74
CA PHE A 28 -1.97 -2.28 -6.33
C PHE A 28 -1.54 -1.07 -7.16
N ASP A 29 -2.49 -0.52 -7.92
CA ASP A 29 -2.28 0.70 -8.67
C ASP A 29 -2.51 1.92 -7.79
N MET A 30 -1.44 2.69 -7.57
CA MET A 30 -1.44 3.88 -6.73
C MET A 30 -1.72 5.17 -7.49
N GLN A 31 -2.11 5.12 -8.78
CA GLN A 31 -2.33 6.31 -9.62
C GLN A 31 -3.27 7.35 -8.98
N ASN A 32 -4.29 6.88 -8.25
CA ASN A 32 -5.28 7.75 -7.60
C ASN A 32 -4.91 8.14 -6.16
N ILE A 33 -3.82 7.62 -5.60
CA ILE A 33 -3.40 7.87 -4.22
C ILE A 33 -2.67 9.21 -4.13
N LYS A 34 -3.35 10.21 -3.58
CA LYS A 34 -2.86 11.57 -3.40
C LYS A 34 -2.08 11.76 -2.11
N LYS A 35 -2.42 10.98 -1.07
CA LYS A 35 -1.78 11.07 0.25
C LYS A 35 -1.49 9.69 0.83
N ILE A 36 -0.33 9.57 1.44
CA ILE A 36 0.09 8.40 2.20
C ILE A 36 0.91 8.84 3.42
N ASP A 37 0.69 8.20 4.55
CA ASP A 37 1.46 8.39 5.78
C ASP A 37 1.99 7.06 6.35
N ALA A 38 2.48 7.07 7.59
CA ALA A 38 2.98 5.88 8.26
C ALA A 38 1.92 4.77 8.43
N ALA A 39 0.65 5.13 8.67
CA ALA A 39 -0.44 4.15 8.78
C ALA A 39 -0.72 3.51 7.42
N GLY A 40 -0.67 4.30 6.34
CA GLY A 40 -0.77 3.78 4.97
C GLY A 40 0.35 2.81 4.62
N ALA A 41 1.60 3.16 4.95
CA ALA A 41 2.73 2.25 4.76
C ALA A 41 2.56 0.95 5.58
N ALA A 42 2.13 1.05 6.85
CA ALA A 42 1.86 -0.12 7.68
C ALA A 42 0.73 -1.00 7.09
N PHE A 43 -0.30 -0.41 6.49
CA PHE A 43 -1.36 -1.14 5.80
C PHE A 43 -0.81 -1.95 4.61
N LEU A 44 0.04 -1.36 3.78
CA LEU A 44 0.71 -2.05 2.68
C LEU A 44 1.61 -3.19 3.17
N VAL A 45 2.31 -3.00 4.31
CA VAL A 45 3.13 -4.05 4.93
C VAL A 45 2.27 -5.23 5.36
N GLN A 46 1.12 -4.97 5.99
CA GLN A 46 0.19 -6.03 6.39
C GLN A 46 -0.38 -6.76 5.18
N TRP A 47 -0.66 -6.04 4.09
CA TRP A 47 -1.06 -6.65 2.83
C TRP A 47 0.02 -7.60 2.32
N ALA A 48 1.26 -7.12 2.16
CA ALA A 48 2.38 -7.96 1.75
C ALA A 48 2.52 -9.20 2.64
N LYS A 49 2.52 -9.03 3.97
CA LYS A 49 2.64 -10.15 4.94
C LYS A 49 1.50 -11.17 4.88
N SER A 50 0.33 -10.80 4.39
CA SER A 50 -0.81 -11.72 4.24
C SER A 50 -0.64 -12.67 3.04
N ARG A 51 0.32 -12.39 2.16
CA ARG A 51 0.62 -13.19 0.97
C ARG A 51 1.72 -14.22 1.26
N GLU A 52 1.68 -15.33 0.52
CA GLU A 52 2.67 -16.41 0.66
C GLU A 52 4.09 -15.96 0.30
N ASP A 53 4.22 -15.18 -0.78
CA ASP A 53 5.47 -14.59 -1.26
C ASP A 53 5.94 -13.39 -0.42
N LYS A 54 5.11 -12.94 0.53
CA LYS A 54 5.32 -11.76 1.38
C LYS A 54 5.59 -10.47 0.61
N LYS A 55 5.07 -10.36 -0.62
CA LYS A 55 5.34 -9.23 -1.53
C LYS A 55 4.08 -8.71 -2.19
N ILE A 56 4.05 -7.41 -2.49
CA ILE A 56 3.07 -6.81 -3.40
C ILE A 56 3.77 -5.95 -4.44
N LYS A 57 3.20 -5.93 -5.65
CA LYS A 57 3.60 -5.02 -6.72
C LYS A 57 2.83 -3.71 -6.58
N LEU A 58 3.53 -2.59 -6.57
CA LEU A 58 2.96 -1.25 -6.49
C LEU A 58 3.20 -0.54 -7.82
N LEU A 59 2.12 -0.13 -8.49
CA LEU A 59 2.18 0.63 -9.74
C LEU A 59 1.97 2.12 -9.48
N ASN A 60 2.54 2.99 -10.32
CA ASN A 60 2.31 4.45 -10.29
C ASN A 60 2.56 5.08 -8.91
N VAL A 61 3.68 4.71 -8.28
CA VAL A 61 3.94 5.03 -6.87
C VAL A 61 4.39 6.48 -6.74
N SER A 62 3.64 7.28 -5.96
CA SER A 62 4.02 8.66 -5.70
C SER A 62 5.38 8.77 -5.01
N LYS A 63 6.12 9.87 -5.27
CA LYS A 63 7.42 10.15 -4.62
C LYS A 63 7.34 10.10 -3.09
N THR A 64 6.22 10.53 -2.51
CA THR A 64 5.97 10.44 -1.05
C THR A 64 5.94 8.99 -0.58
N ALA A 65 5.26 8.09 -1.29
CA ALA A 65 5.23 6.67 -0.98
C ALA A 65 6.61 6.02 -1.13
N VAL A 66 7.34 6.32 -2.22
CA VAL A 66 8.73 5.84 -2.41
C VAL A 66 9.63 6.26 -1.25
N ASN A 67 9.52 7.52 -0.80
CA ASN A 67 10.31 8.03 0.32
C ASN A 67 9.98 7.28 1.62
N LEU A 68 8.70 7.01 1.91
CA LEU A 68 8.29 6.25 3.10
C LEU A 68 8.81 4.81 3.06
N ILE A 69 8.63 4.13 1.92
CA ILE A 69 9.12 2.75 1.69
C ILE A 69 10.63 2.68 1.93
N THR A 70 11.38 3.64 1.38
CA THR A 70 12.84 3.72 1.55
C THR A 70 13.22 4.01 3.01
N THR A 71 12.58 4.99 3.64
CA THR A 71 12.86 5.41 5.03
C THR A 71 12.64 4.25 6.01
N TYR A 72 11.59 3.47 5.81
CA TYR A 72 11.26 2.31 6.64
C TYR A 72 11.91 1.01 6.18
N ARG A 73 12.77 1.04 5.16
CA ARG A 73 13.50 -0.12 4.61
C ARG A 73 12.56 -1.25 4.17
N LEU A 74 11.49 -0.92 3.46
CA LEU A 74 10.44 -1.85 3.02
C LEU A 74 10.63 -2.34 1.57
N ASN A 75 11.77 -2.05 0.94
CA ASN A 75 12.04 -2.39 -0.46
C ASN A 75 12.02 -3.90 -0.75
N GLU A 76 12.25 -4.75 0.24
CA GLU A 76 12.28 -6.21 0.07
C GLU A 76 10.88 -6.82 -0.12
N ILE A 77 9.84 -6.13 0.34
CA ILE A 77 8.45 -6.59 0.32
C ILE A 77 7.58 -5.83 -0.69
N PHE A 78 8.12 -4.79 -1.35
CA PHE A 78 7.42 -3.99 -2.34
C PHE A 78 8.18 -3.96 -3.66
N GLU A 79 7.53 -4.45 -4.71
CA GLU A 79 8.04 -4.37 -6.08
C GLU A 79 7.45 -3.13 -6.74
N ILE A 80 8.26 -2.08 -6.90
CA ILE A 80 7.80 -0.78 -7.42
C ILE A 80 8.00 -0.75 -8.93
N GLU A 81 6.92 -0.43 -9.66
CA GLU A 81 6.93 -0.16 -11.10
C GLU A 81 6.26 1.20 -11.34
N ASN A 82 6.94 2.10 -12.06
CA ASN A 82 6.43 3.42 -12.41
C ASN A 82 6.31 3.56 -13.92
#